data_AF-A0A3B9GE88-F1
#
_entry.id   AF-A0A3B9GE88-F1
#
_cell.length_a   1.000
_cell.length_b   1.000
_cell.length_c   1.000
_cell.angle_alpha   90.00
_cell.angle_beta   90.00
_cell.angle_gamma   90.00
#
_symmetry.space_group_name_H-M   'P 1'
#
loop_
_entity.id
_entity.type
_entity.pdbx_description
1 polymer ?
#
loop_
_entity_poly.entity_id
_entity_poly.type
_entity_poly.pdbx_seq_one_letter_code
_entity_poly.pdbx_strand_id
1 'polypeptide(L)'
;MSAAFRELMKGFLRYWDQEAMEGLQLWTDEHPVYPQAIASLPSLRLAMAEGRFEHRTHPSQAPRGLLNPLFSVNYYDRELRKDLAAFHRESTCFTRNVANGLMRIRLYQIYHNYQKRYRMRPLWLPFTHAQAAGVPVFKIRDGIKGYYTDRPFLSKLSLNDEEIKVWLKAHHTPLKHEKDYVPKYALAS
;
A
#
# COMPACT_ATOMS: atom_id res chain seq x y z
N MET A 1 -21.18 1.83 -4.56
CA MET A 1 -19.98 1.13 -5.08
C MET A 1 -18.74 1.89 -4.60
N SER A 2 -17.78 1.25 -3.92
CA SER A 2 -16.55 1.96 -3.51
C SER A 2 -15.64 2.17 -4.73
N ALA A 3 -15.63 3.39 -5.24
CA ALA A 3 -14.74 3.79 -6.34
C ALA A 3 -13.27 3.55 -5.95
N ALA A 4 -12.89 3.81 -4.70
CA ALA A 4 -11.52 3.64 -4.22
C ALA A 4 -11.04 2.18 -4.31
N PHE A 5 -11.86 1.21 -3.89
CA PHE A 5 -11.47 -0.20 -3.98
C PHE A 5 -11.38 -0.69 -5.43
N ARG A 6 -12.27 -0.21 -6.31
CA ARG A 6 -12.19 -0.51 -7.74
C ARG A 6 -10.90 0.01 -8.36
N GLU A 7 -10.50 1.24 -8.05
CA GLU A 7 -9.23 1.80 -8.54
C GLU A 7 -8.02 1.06 -7.97
N LEU A 8 -8.05 0.67 -6.70
CA LEU A 8 -7.03 -0.20 -6.10
C LEU A 8 -6.86 -1.50 -6.89
N MET A 9 -7.97 -2.17 -7.21
CA MET A 9 -7.93 -3.42 -7.98
C MET A 9 -7.38 -3.24 -9.40
N LYS A 10 -7.67 -2.12 -10.07
CA LYS A 10 -7.06 -1.81 -11.38
C LYS A 10 -5.56 -1.63 -11.27
N GLY A 11 -5.08 -0.92 -10.23
CA GLY A 11 -3.65 -0.76 -9.97
C GLY A 11 -2.99 -2.11 -9.67
N PHE A 12 -3.65 -2.95 -8.87
CA PHE A 12 -3.17 -4.26 -8.50
C PHE A 12 -2.94 -5.19 -9.72
N LEU A 13 -3.82 -5.15 -10.72
CA LEU A 13 -3.70 -5.97 -11.93
C LEU A 13 -2.36 -5.80 -12.68
N ARG A 14 -1.67 -4.66 -12.51
CA ARG A 14 -0.33 -4.45 -13.09
C ARG A 14 0.76 -5.32 -12.47
N TYR A 15 0.55 -5.78 -11.24
CA TYR A 15 1.52 -6.61 -10.52
C TYR A 15 1.20 -8.10 -10.64
N TRP A 16 0.03 -8.45 -11.16
CA TRP A 16 -0.32 -9.84 -11.39
C TRP A 16 0.19 -10.29 -12.75
N ASP A 17 1.34 -10.97 -12.74
CA ASP A 17 1.90 -11.66 -13.89
C ASP A 17 1.12 -12.97 -14.11
N GLN A 18 0.24 -12.96 -15.12
CA GLN A 18 -0.61 -14.11 -15.44
C GLN A 18 0.12 -15.22 -16.19
N GLU A 19 1.34 -14.96 -16.69
CA GLU A 19 2.19 -15.98 -17.33
C GLU A 19 3.01 -16.73 -16.28
N ALA A 20 3.49 -16.01 -15.26
CA ALA A 20 4.29 -16.59 -14.18
C ALA A 20 3.46 -17.16 -13.02
N MET A 21 2.19 -16.75 -12.86
CA MET A 21 1.33 -17.19 -11.76
C MET A 21 0.10 -17.93 -12.26
N GLU A 22 -0.03 -19.21 -11.87
CA GLU A 22 -1.15 -20.09 -12.23
C GLU A 22 -2.52 -19.57 -11.75
N GLY A 23 -2.53 -18.83 -10.65
CA GLY A 23 -3.73 -18.19 -10.14
C GLY A 23 -3.45 -17.25 -8.97
N LEU A 24 -4.49 -16.52 -8.57
CA LEU A 24 -4.42 -15.52 -7.52
C LEU A 24 -5.62 -15.60 -6.57
N GLN A 25 -5.32 -15.59 -5.27
CA GLN A 25 -6.33 -15.50 -4.21
C GLN A 25 -6.31 -14.12 -3.56
N LEU A 26 -7.45 -13.43 -3.57
CA LEU A 26 -7.68 -12.20 -2.84
C LEU A 26 -8.51 -12.49 -1.59
N TRP A 27 -7.98 -12.13 -0.42
CA TRP A 27 -8.70 -12.21 0.84
C TRP A 27 -9.19 -10.83 1.28
N THR A 28 -10.48 -10.70 1.60
CA THR A 28 -11.06 -9.48 2.19
C THR A 28 -11.87 -9.81 3.44
N ASP A 29 -12.32 -8.80 4.17
CA ASP A 29 -13.44 -8.99 5.09
C ASP A 29 -14.76 -9.20 4.33
N GLU A 30 -15.86 -9.42 5.05
CA GLU A 30 -17.19 -9.73 4.50
C GLU A 30 -17.97 -8.51 3.99
N HIS A 31 -17.35 -7.33 3.89
CA HIS A 31 -18.06 -6.13 3.46
C HIS A 31 -18.61 -6.32 2.03
N PRO A 32 -19.92 -6.12 1.81
CA PRO A 32 -20.60 -6.42 0.55
C PRO A 32 -20.13 -5.57 -0.65
N VAL A 33 -19.27 -4.59 -0.43
CA VAL A 33 -18.77 -3.69 -1.46
C VAL A 33 -17.64 -4.36 -2.27
N TYR A 34 -16.86 -5.26 -1.66
CA TYR A 34 -15.76 -5.91 -2.37
C TYR A 34 -16.23 -6.82 -3.51
N PRO A 35 -17.18 -7.75 -3.32
CA PRO A 35 -17.67 -8.59 -4.41
C PRO A 35 -18.24 -7.76 -5.57
N GLN A 36 -18.99 -6.70 -5.26
CA GLN A 36 -19.56 -5.81 -6.28
C GLN A 36 -18.48 -5.09 -7.08
N ALA A 37 -17.45 -4.58 -6.41
CA ALA A 37 -16.36 -3.88 -7.07
C ALA A 37 -15.50 -4.82 -7.94
N ILE A 38 -15.23 -6.04 -7.47
CA ILE A 38 -14.52 -7.09 -8.24
C ILE A 38 -15.34 -7.45 -9.48
N ALA A 39 -16.62 -7.76 -9.31
CA ALA A 39 -17.52 -8.11 -10.41
C ALA A 39 -17.66 -6.99 -11.46
N SER A 40 -17.43 -5.72 -11.07
CA SER A 40 -17.47 -4.58 -11.98
C SER A 40 -16.28 -4.49 -12.95
N LEU A 41 -15.21 -5.27 -12.72
CA LEU A 41 -14.01 -5.28 -13.55
C LEU A 41 -14.02 -6.48 -14.52
N PRO A 42 -14.12 -6.26 -15.84
CA PRO A 42 -14.22 -7.34 -16.82
C PRO A 42 -13.04 -8.33 -16.78
N SER A 43 -11.83 -7.84 -16.57
CA SER A 43 -10.61 -8.66 -16.49
C SER A 43 -10.64 -9.65 -15.31
N LEU A 44 -11.05 -9.19 -14.13
CA LEU A 44 -11.19 -10.07 -12.96
C LEU A 44 -12.35 -11.04 -13.13
N ARG A 45 -13.46 -10.60 -13.72
CA ARG A 45 -14.61 -11.47 -13.99
C ARG A 45 -14.25 -12.63 -14.93
N LEU A 46 -13.52 -12.33 -16.01
CA LEU A 46 -13.02 -13.35 -16.93
C LEU A 46 -12.07 -14.31 -16.22
N ALA A 47 -11.11 -13.78 -15.46
CA ALA A 47 -10.17 -14.60 -14.73
C ALA A 47 -10.82 -15.48 -13.65
N MET A 48 -11.92 -15.02 -13.03
CA MET A 48 -12.73 -15.85 -12.14
C MET A 48 -13.40 -17.01 -12.88
N ALA A 49 -13.97 -16.75 -14.06
CA ALA A 49 -14.60 -17.78 -14.88
C ALA A 49 -13.60 -18.85 -15.35
N GLU A 50 -12.35 -18.44 -15.57
CA GLU A 50 -11.23 -19.32 -15.95
C GLU A 50 -10.57 -20.00 -14.74
N GLY A 51 -11.02 -19.74 -13.51
CA GLY A 51 -10.44 -20.31 -12.29
C GLY A 51 -9.06 -19.73 -11.91
N ARG A 52 -8.61 -18.67 -12.58
CA ARG A 52 -7.30 -18.02 -12.36
C ARG A 52 -7.36 -16.94 -11.28
N PHE A 53 -8.54 -16.48 -10.89
CA PHE A 53 -8.73 -15.55 -9.79
C PHE A 53 -9.83 -16.04 -8.84
N GLU A 54 -9.54 -16.03 -7.54
CA GLU A 54 -10.48 -16.42 -6.50
C GLU A 54 -10.58 -15.32 -5.43
N HIS A 55 -11.80 -14.85 -5.18
CA HIS A 55 -12.08 -13.94 -4.07
C HIS A 55 -12.63 -14.74 -2.88
N ARG A 56 -11.94 -14.63 -1.73
CA ARG A 56 -12.35 -15.23 -0.47
C ARG A 56 -12.61 -14.14 0.57
N THR A 57 -13.61 -14.38 1.41
CA THR A 57 -13.94 -13.50 2.53
C THR A 57 -13.57 -14.17 3.84
N HIS A 58 -13.23 -13.35 4.83
CA HIS A 58 -12.97 -13.81 6.19
C HIS A 58 -13.73 -12.94 7.21
N PRO A 59 -14.38 -13.52 8.23
CA PRO A 59 -15.20 -12.75 9.14
C PRO A 59 -14.45 -11.65 9.86
N SER A 60 -15.02 -10.45 9.87
CA SER A 60 -14.41 -9.28 10.51
C SER A 60 -14.38 -9.39 12.05
N GLN A 61 -15.26 -10.22 12.61
CA GLN A 61 -15.37 -10.54 14.03
C GLN A 61 -14.41 -11.66 14.46
N ALA A 62 -13.80 -12.37 13.52
CA ALA A 62 -12.86 -13.44 13.84
C ALA A 62 -11.63 -12.92 14.60
N PRO A 63 -11.01 -13.76 15.46
CA PRO A 63 -9.80 -13.36 16.17
C PRO A 63 -8.70 -12.85 15.23
N ARG A 64 -8.16 -11.67 15.54
CA ARG A 64 -7.05 -11.05 14.79
C ARG A 64 -5.71 -11.63 15.25
N GLY A 65 -5.48 -12.89 14.94
CA GLY A 65 -4.25 -13.63 15.24
C GLY A 65 -3.40 -13.90 14.00
N LEU A 66 -2.27 -14.58 14.19
CA LEU A 66 -1.35 -14.98 13.11
C LEU A 66 -1.99 -15.92 12.08
N LEU A 67 -2.98 -16.70 12.50
CA LEU A 67 -3.73 -17.63 11.64
C LEU A 67 -4.82 -16.94 10.82
N ASN A 68 -5.07 -15.65 11.05
CA ASN A 68 -6.04 -14.90 10.29
C ASN A 68 -5.47 -14.61 8.90
N PRO A 69 -6.17 -14.95 7.79
CA PRO A 69 -5.66 -14.67 6.44
C PRO A 69 -5.47 -13.17 6.17
N LEU A 70 -6.17 -12.31 6.90
CA LEU A 70 -6.02 -10.86 6.86
C LEU A 70 -4.96 -10.33 7.84
N PHE A 71 -4.14 -11.21 8.44
CA PHE A 71 -3.16 -10.82 9.45
C PHE A 71 -2.21 -9.73 8.96
N SER A 72 -1.70 -9.83 7.72
CA SER A 72 -0.76 -8.85 7.16
C SER A 72 -1.34 -7.43 7.15
N VAL A 73 -2.58 -7.29 6.67
CA VAL A 73 -3.28 -6.00 6.60
C VAL A 73 -3.64 -5.50 8.01
N ASN A 74 -4.18 -6.37 8.86
CA ASN A 74 -4.53 -6.04 10.25
C ASN A 74 -3.31 -5.63 11.09
N TYR A 75 -2.18 -6.32 10.87
CA TYR A 75 -0.90 -6.02 11.50
C TYR A 75 -0.44 -4.64 11.06
N TYR A 76 -0.41 -4.39 9.75
CA TYR A 76 0.09 -3.12 9.22
C TYR A 76 -0.77 -1.93 9.64
N ASP A 77 -2.11 -2.07 9.60
CA ASP A 77 -3.05 -1.08 10.14
C ASP A 77 -2.76 -0.79 11.61
N ARG A 78 -2.55 -1.82 12.44
CA ARG A 78 -2.22 -1.63 13.86
C ARG A 78 -0.91 -0.85 14.03
N GLU A 79 0.11 -1.14 13.24
CA GLU A 79 1.39 -0.44 13.32
C GLU A 79 1.28 1.03 12.86
N LEU A 80 0.50 1.30 11.81
CA LEU A 80 0.15 2.67 11.40
C LEU A 80 -0.54 3.44 12.53
N ARG A 81 -1.55 2.83 13.16
CA ARG A 81 -2.29 3.45 14.27
C ARG A 81 -1.48 3.59 15.55
N LYS A 82 -0.37 2.87 15.68
CA LYS A 82 0.53 2.98 16.83
C LYS A 82 1.56 4.08 16.62
N ASP A 83 2.11 4.16 15.41
CA ASP A 83 3.27 5.00 15.12
C ASP A 83 2.87 6.39 14.57
N LEU A 84 1.65 6.55 14.03
CA LEU A 84 1.17 7.80 13.45
C LEU A 84 -0.07 8.32 14.20
N ALA A 85 0.09 9.43 14.92
CA ALA A 85 -0.98 10.08 15.70
C ALA A 85 -2.25 10.38 14.91
N ALA A 86 -2.13 10.68 13.61
CA ALA A 86 -3.27 10.96 12.75
C ALA A 86 -4.16 9.75 12.45
N PHE A 87 -3.70 8.54 12.74
CA PHE A 87 -4.42 7.30 12.52
C PHE A 87 -4.95 6.68 13.82
N HIS A 88 -4.69 7.28 14.99
CA HIS A 88 -5.27 6.80 16.24
C HIS A 88 -6.81 6.77 16.12
N ARG A 89 -7.45 5.71 16.63
CA ARG A 89 -8.92 5.69 16.73
C ARG A 89 -9.33 6.82 17.68
N GLU A 90 -10.27 7.65 17.24
CA GLU A 90 -10.74 8.81 18.01
C GLU A 90 -9.66 9.90 18.22
N SER A 91 -8.77 10.08 17.24
CA SER A 91 -7.76 11.15 17.28
C SER A 91 -8.37 12.52 17.01
N THR A 92 -7.98 13.53 17.78
CA THR A 92 -8.17 14.95 17.41
C THR A 92 -7.07 15.45 16.46
N CYS A 93 -6.02 14.66 16.27
CA CYS A 93 -4.82 15.01 15.50
C CYS A 93 -4.94 14.63 14.02
N PHE A 94 -6.02 15.04 13.36
CA PHE A 94 -6.22 14.74 11.94
C PHE A 94 -5.16 15.38 11.03
N THR A 95 -4.91 14.72 9.91
CA THR A 95 -4.01 15.28 8.89
C THR A 95 -4.68 16.48 8.22
N ARG A 96 -4.18 17.69 8.49
CA ARG A 96 -4.72 18.96 7.93
C ARG A 96 -4.49 19.13 6.42
N ASN A 97 -3.52 18.41 5.86
CA ASN A 97 -3.21 18.42 4.43
C ASN A 97 -3.13 16.98 3.94
N VAL A 98 -4.10 16.58 3.12
CA VAL A 98 -4.27 15.19 2.66
C VAL A 98 -3.04 14.71 1.91
N ALA A 99 -2.49 15.52 1.01
CA ALA A 99 -1.31 15.17 0.23
C ALA A 99 -0.08 14.89 1.11
N ASN A 100 0.17 15.74 2.11
CA ASN A 100 1.26 15.51 3.06
C ASN A 100 1.03 14.26 3.92
N GLY A 101 -0.22 13.97 4.29
CA GLY A 101 -0.58 12.72 4.98
C GLY A 101 -0.26 11.48 4.15
N LEU A 102 -0.68 11.47 2.88
CA LEU A 102 -0.43 10.36 1.97
C LEU A 102 1.07 10.18 1.68
N MET A 103 1.82 11.27 1.51
CA MET A 103 3.29 11.21 1.41
C MET A 103 3.93 10.61 2.67
N ARG A 104 3.44 11.00 3.86
CA ARG A 104 3.92 10.43 5.12
C ARG A 104 3.63 8.92 5.21
N ILE A 105 2.49 8.45 4.71
CA ILE A 105 2.20 7.01 4.63
C ILE A 105 3.21 6.29 3.74
N ARG A 106 3.57 6.87 2.58
CA ARG A 106 4.59 6.28 1.69
C ARG A 106 5.96 6.19 2.38
N LEU A 107 6.39 7.24 3.07
CA LEU A 107 7.63 7.21 3.86
C LEU A 107 7.55 6.18 4.99
N TYR A 108 6.41 6.07 5.65
CA TYR A 108 6.18 5.07 6.68
C TYR A 108 6.23 3.64 6.14
N GLN A 109 5.69 3.37 4.94
CA GLN A 109 5.82 2.07 4.26
C GLN A 109 7.30 1.68 4.08
N ILE A 110 8.14 2.62 3.65
CA ILE A 110 9.57 2.38 3.47
C ILE A 110 10.24 2.11 4.81
N TYR A 111 10.02 3.00 5.78
CA TYR A 111 10.58 2.85 7.12
C TYR A 111 10.19 1.52 7.76
N HIS A 112 8.89 1.19 7.77
CA HIS A 112 8.36 -0.02 8.36
C HIS A 112 8.96 -1.27 7.71
N ASN A 113 9.02 -1.32 6.39
CA ASN A 113 9.45 -2.51 5.67
C ASN A 113 10.98 -2.71 5.68
N TYR A 114 11.75 -1.62 5.56
CA TYR A 114 13.18 -1.69 5.22
C TYR A 114 14.13 -1.16 6.30
N GLN A 115 13.62 -0.50 7.35
CA GLN A 115 14.47 0.06 8.43
C GLN A 115 14.03 -0.43 9.81
N LYS A 116 12.73 -0.53 10.07
CA LYS A 116 12.18 -1.04 11.32
C LYS A 116 12.50 -2.53 11.45
N ARG A 117 12.94 -2.92 12.65
CA ARG A 117 13.21 -4.31 12.99
C ARG A 117 11.92 -5.13 12.96
N TYR A 118 11.97 -6.31 12.37
CA TYR A 118 10.86 -7.25 12.28
C TYR A 118 10.35 -7.67 13.67
N ARG A 119 11.28 -7.88 14.62
CA ARG A 119 10.94 -8.18 16.01
C ARG A 119 11.80 -7.35 16.95
N MET A 120 11.18 -6.89 18.04
CA MET A 120 11.87 -6.20 19.14
C MET A 120 12.73 -7.17 19.97
N ARG A 121 12.34 -8.45 20.02
CA ARG A 121 13.09 -9.51 20.70
C ARG A 121 13.05 -10.81 19.87
N PRO A 122 14.10 -11.63 19.93
CA PRO A 122 15.37 -11.35 20.59
C PRO A 122 16.23 -10.32 19.84
N LEU A 123 17.06 -9.56 20.58
CA LEU A 123 17.82 -8.44 20.01
C LEU A 123 18.91 -8.87 19.02
N TRP A 124 19.32 -10.15 19.01
CA TRP A 124 20.33 -10.68 18.10
C TRP A 124 19.80 -11.04 16.70
N LEU A 125 18.49 -10.90 16.45
CA LEU A 125 17.91 -11.01 15.11
C LEU A 125 17.67 -9.59 14.56
N PRO A 126 18.61 -9.00 13.80
CA PRO A 126 18.52 -7.62 13.30
C PRO A 126 17.72 -7.51 12.00
N PHE A 127 16.89 -8.51 11.67
CA PHE A 127 16.19 -8.53 10.40
C PHE A 127 15.09 -7.47 10.36
N THR A 128 14.94 -6.83 9.21
CA THR A 128 13.80 -5.98 8.84
C THR A 128 12.66 -6.83 8.32
N HIS A 129 11.47 -6.24 8.18
CA HIS A 129 10.31 -6.94 7.62
C HIS A 129 10.58 -7.45 6.20
N ALA A 130 11.25 -6.66 5.36
CA ALA A 130 11.62 -7.07 4.01
C ALA A 130 12.59 -8.27 4.01
N GLN A 131 13.57 -8.29 4.91
CA GLN A 131 14.48 -9.44 5.04
C GLN A 131 13.74 -10.70 5.52
N ALA A 132 12.81 -10.55 6.47
CA ALA A 132 11.97 -11.66 6.93
C ALA A 132 11.06 -12.20 5.81
N ALA A 133 10.64 -11.35 4.88
CA ALA A 133 9.91 -11.73 3.67
C ALA A 133 10.80 -12.33 2.56
N GLY A 134 12.10 -12.48 2.80
CA GLY A 134 13.05 -13.10 1.85
C GLY A 134 13.66 -12.13 0.84
N VAL A 135 13.47 -10.81 0.99
CA VAL A 135 14.12 -9.83 0.09
C VAL A 135 15.63 -9.83 0.35
N PRO A 136 16.47 -10.02 -0.69
CA PRO A 136 17.92 -10.02 -0.52
C PRO A 136 18.45 -8.70 0.05
N VAL A 137 19.38 -8.80 1.00
CA VAL A 137 19.91 -7.64 1.75
C VAL A 137 20.55 -6.59 0.84
N PHE A 138 21.23 -7.02 -0.24
CA PHE A 138 21.86 -6.09 -1.18
C PHE A 138 20.82 -5.20 -1.87
N LYS A 139 19.68 -5.77 -2.32
CA LYS A 139 18.59 -4.99 -2.94
C LYS A 139 18.03 -3.93 -1.99
N ILE A 140 17.91 -4.26 -0.70
CA ILE A 140 17.44 -3.32 0.32
C ILE A 140 18.44 -2.18 0.50
N ARG A 141 19.74 -2.51 0.61
CA ARG A 141 20.81 -1.51 0.79
C ARG A 141 20.90 -0.57 -0.41
N ASP A 142 20.87 -1.11 -1.62
CA ASP A 142 20.94 -0.32 -2.85
C ASP A 142 19.72 0.59 -2.98
N GLY A 143 18.53 0.05 -2.72
CA GLY A 143 17.29 0.81 -2.74
C GLY A 143 17.30 1.97 -1.74
N ILE A 144 17.69 1.72 -0.48
CA ILE A 144 17.76 2.76 0.55
C ILE A 144 18.84 3.80 0.22
N LYS A 145 20.00 3.39 -0.30
CA LYS A 145 21.05 4.33 -0.74
C LYS A 145 20.51 5.29 -1.80
N GLY A 146 19.75 4.78 -2.78
CA GLY A 146 19.16 5.58 -3.86
C GLY A 146 18.26 6.72 -3.35
N TYR A 147 17.56 6.56 -2.22
CA TYR A 147 16.75 7.65 -1.62
C TYR A 147 17.58 8.88 -1.22
N TYR A 148 18.87 8.71 -0.93
CA TYR A 148 19.75 9.79 -0.46
C TYR A 148 20.73 10.26 -1.53
N THR A 149 21.07 9.41 -2.51
CA THR A 149 22.04 9.74 -3.55
C THR A 149 21.40 10.17 -4.85
N ASP A 150 20.20 9.66 -5.13
CA ASP A 150 19.59 9.82 -6.44
C ASP A 150 18.51 10.89 -6.39
N ARG A 151 18.38 11.63 -7.49
CA ARG A 151 17.27 12.56 -7.70
C ARG A 151 16.25 11.89 -8.62
N PRO A 152 15.14 11.37 -8.10
CA PRO A 152 14.12 10.77 -8.95
C PRO A 152 13.34 11.84 -9.72
N PHE A 153 13.07 11.55 -10.99
CA PHE A 153 12.27 12.37 -11.91
C PHE A 153 11.02 11.58 -12.29
N LEU A 154 9.86 12.24 -12.39
CA LEU A 154 8.59 11.56 -12.64
C LEU A 154 8.61 10.73 -13.94
N SER A 155 9.24 11.24 -15.00
CA SER A 155 9.40 10.52 -16.29
C SER A 155 10.22 9.24 -16.21
N LYS A 156 11.08 9.10 -15.21
CA LYS A 156 11.97 7.95 -15.03
C LYS A 156 11.37 6.90 -14.10
N LEU A 157 10.14 7.11 -13.62
CA LEU A 157 9.45 6.21 -12.71
C LEU A 157 8.24 5.58 -13.39
N SER A 158 8.07 4.26 -13.19
CA SER A 158 6.86 3.55 -13.58
C SER A 158 5.85 3.58 -12.44
N LEU A 159 5.18 4.72 -12.26
CA LEU A 159 4.16 4.90 -11.23
C LEU A 159 2.76 4.59 -11.76
N ASN A 160 1.87 4.11 -10.88
CA ASN A 160 0.44 4.05 -11.17
C ASN A 160 -0.25 5.41 -10.92
N ASP A 161 -1.49 5.56 -11.37
CA ASP A 161 -2.22 6.83 -11.29
C ASP A 161 -2.33 7.38 -9.86
N GLU A 162 -2.49 6.51 -8.87
CA GLU A 162 -2.55 6.91 -7.46
C GLU A 162 -1.19 7.36 -6.94
N GLU A 163 -0.12 6.67 -7.32
CA GLU A 163 1.25 7.07 -7.00
C GLU A 163 1.62 8.41 -7.63
N ILE A 164 1.21 8.65 -8.88
CA ILE A 164 1.37 9.94 -9.56
C ILE A 164 0.60 11.04 -8.79
N LYS A 165 -0.64 10.78 -8.36
CA LYS A 165 -1.41 11.74 -7.56
C LYS A 165 -0.73 12.06 -6.23
N VAL A 166 -0.19 11.06 -5.55
CA VAL A 166 0.57 11.27 -4.31
C VAL A 166 1.84 12.07 -4.60
N TRP A 167 2.61 11.72 -5.63
CA TRP A 167 3.82 12.42 -6.04
C TRP A 167 3.58 13.90 -6.34
N LEU A 168 2.54 14.18 -7.13
CA LEU A 168 2.15 15.52 -7.54
C LEU A 168 1.33 16.27 -6.49
N LYS A 169 1.09 15.67 -5.32
CA LYS A 169 0.23 16.22 -4.26
C LYS A 169 -1.17 16.62 -4.78
N ALA A 170 -1.71 15.83 -5.70
CA ALA A 170 -2.95 16.13 -6.41
C ALA A 170 -4.22 15.77 -5.61
N HIS A 171 -4.09 15.15 -4.43
CA HIS A 171 -5.24 14.83 -3.59
C HIS A 171 -5.82 16.10 -2.97
N HIS A 172 -7.11 16.32 -3.22
CA HIS A 172 -7.83 17.47 -2.70
C HIS A 172 -7.85 17.47 -1.17
N THR A 173 -7.37 18.57 -0.59
CA THR A 173 -7.52 18.85 0.83
C THR A 173 -8.79 19.68 1.02
N PRO A 174 -9.77 19.23 1.84
CA PRO A 174 -10.98 20.01 2.10
C PRO A 174 -10.66 21.44 2.53
N LEU A 175 -11.47 22.40 2.06
CA LEU A 175 -11.33 23.85 2.33
C LEU A 175 -10.07 24.51 1.76
N LYS A 176 -9.30 23.79 0.93
CA LYS A 176 -8.11 24.33 0.27
C LYS A 176 -8.40 24.60 -1.21
N HIS A 177 -8.17 25.83 -1.64
CA HIS A 177 -8.40 26.26 -3.02
C HIS A 177 -7.15 26.19 -3.91
N GLU A 178 -5.98 26.31 -3.30
CA GLU A 178 -4.70 26.30 -4.02
C GLU A 178 -4.07 24.91 -4.05
N LYS A 179 -3.32 24.63 -5.12
CA LYS A 179 -2.53 23.40 -5.24
C LYS A 179 -1.35 23.43 -4.28
N ASP A 180 -0.97 22.25 -3.78
CA ASP A 180 0.27 22.12 -3.04
C ASP A 180 1.50 22.35 -3.93
N TYR A 181 2.52 22.99 -3.35
CA TYR A 181 3.79 23.18 -4.03
C TYR A 181 4.47 21.83 -4.30
N VAL A 182 4.85 21.65 -5.57
CA VAL A 182 5.70 20.56 -6.07
C VAL A 182 6.91 21.21 -6.75
N PRO A 183 8.16 20.85 -6.38
CA PRO A 183 9.35 21.40 -7.02
C PRO A 183 9.38 21.14 -8.52
N LYS A 184 9.82 22.12 -9.31
CA LYS A 184 9.89 22.00 -10.78
C LYS A 184 10.68 20.77 -11.26
N TYR A 185 11.79 20.44 -10.58
CA TYR A 185 12.57 19.26 -10.95
C TYR A 185 11.80 17.94 -10.74
N ALA A 186 10.84 17.90 -9.81
CA ALA A 186 10.02 16.71 -9.58
C ALA A 186 8.90 16.56 -10.63
N LEU A 187 8.64 17.61 -11.41
CA LEU A 187 7.72 17.62 -12.55
C LEU A 187 8.44 17.34 -13.88
N ALA A 188 9.76 17.56 -13.92
CA ALA A 188 10.54 17.51 -15.15
C ALA A 188 10.57 16.09 -15.72
N SER A 189 10.29 16.02 -17.02
CA SER A 189 10.47 14.83 -17.85
C SER A 189 11.93 14.61 -18.22
#